data_AF-A0A486UY43-F1
#
_entry.id   AF-A0A486UY43-F1
#
_cell.length_a   1.000
_cell.length_b   1.000
_cell.length_c   1.000
_cell.angle_alpha   90.00
_cell.angle_beta   90.00
_cell.angle_gamma   90.00
#
_symmetry.space_group_name_H-M   'P 1'
#
loop_
_entity.id
_entity.type
_entity.pdbx_description
1 polymer ?
#
loop_
_entity_poly.entity_id
_entity_poly.type
_entity_poly.pdbx_seq_one_letter_code
_entity_poly.pdbx_strand_id
1 'polypeptide(L)'
;MTKITETIKWADEIYQIARLDKVEGGATGTANIQAKQLAARTQFLKTMLEGFTDYRESTFFKTAEDPDGTIAGRAATPAGKIFRVAQGPEADESFIFYLNADGIAVPVAFYAGKGYVDRRIVPGSFSGKMLPLAHGSNDVVPLWLDDGCLDAAGLGPQLQEFVAGIPNMWARQYLPQKNFNPKFFPACFGDNDVVPLWFDDGFPDAAGLGPQLQAFIKNLVGDGGGGTVSGEVTDKTFIQGDTYRLQYKFARLFVGEQVGIHYAWTGDSWTEKNTIPLSFLNQMGGKYKDPGWISCSTRGDGVMAGITLKTSGFTVYDGDNEHNNAPPRYGAGPDGNAMYNTGSVAYMTWSGVKATDLTLFYYDGTGSFSIIIDDITVATITGGNTGKALAHKISGLASVAHTVKIQTAGNGVVSILGMYGKDASNQSGVTVSRMGNGGAMASDYLNWKDWIAPVASALEIDLLFIVLGTNDFRKSAGTEQYRNGIQTIIDKHKEASPDICICLISPGQCSASGTPALSEYDKTMRELALKNNINFISGYELFPKKYDNSAGAWQDTLHLSSKGAYIITRMAKEKFYQE
;
A
#
# COMPACT_ATOMS: atom_id res chain seq x y z
N MET A 1 51.69 32.08 -59.55
CA MET A 1 50.54 32.08 -58.60
C MET A 1 51.00 31.51 -57.27
N THR A 2 50.88 32.28 -56.19
CA THR A 2 51.15 31.86 -54.81
C THR A 2 50.00 30.95 -54.34
N LYS A 3 50.32 29.83 -53.68
CA LYS A 3 49.35 28.81 -53.23
C LYS A 3 49.32 28.75 -51.69
N ILE A 4 48.19 28.36 -51.12
CA ILE A 4 48.09 28.01 -49.69
C ILE A 4 48.65 26.60 -49.53
N THR A 5 49.62 26.43 -48.63
CA THR A 5 50.17 25.11 -48.30
C THR A 5 49.26 24.42 -47.30
N GLU A 6 48.72 23.27 -47.71
CA GLU A 6 47.91 22.40 -46.86
C GLU A 6 48.82 21.56 -45.96
N THR A 7 48.50 21.48 -44.68
CA THR A 7 49.26 20.70 -43.68
C THR A 7 48.31 19.82 -42.90
N ILE A 8 48.70 18.58 -42.58
CA ILE A 8 47.88 17.64 -41.81
C ILE A 8 47.88 18.08 -40.34
N LYS A 9 46.99 19.02 -39.99
CA LYS A 9 46.86 19.54 -38.62
C LYS A 9 45.43 19.98 -38.37
N TRP A 10 44.87 19.55 -37.24
CA TRP A 10 43.65 20.15 -36.71
C TRP A 10 43.99 21.47 -36.00
N ALA A 11 43.46 22.58 -36.50
CA ALA A 11 43.47 23.84 -35.74
C ALA A 11 42.32 23.79 -34.74
N ASP A 12 42.49 24.20 -33.49
CA ASP A 12 41.41 24.10 -32.47
C ASP A 12 40.33 25.17 -32.66
N GLU A 13 40.70 26.31 -33.23
CA GLU A 13 39.81 27.42 -33.56
C GLU A 13 40.04 27.95 -34.99
N ILE A 14 39.03 28.64 -35.54
CA ILE A 14 39.16 29.39 -36.79
C ILE A 14 39.16 30.87 -36.42
N TYR A 15 40.26 31.54 -36.72
CA TYR A 15 40.44 32.95 -36.35
C TYR A 15 39.43 33.82 -37.07
N GLN A 16 38.62 34.63 -36.39
CA GLN A 16 37.73 35.60 -37.04
C GLN A 16 38.43 36.95 -37.16
N ILE A 17 38.57 37.46 -38.39
CA ILE A 17 39.17 38.79 -38.61
C ILE A 17 38.33 39.84 -37.86
N ALA A 18 38.99 40.60 -37.01
CA ALA A 18 38.43 41.67 -36.21
C ALA A 18 38.47 43.01 -36.95
N ARG A 19 37.63 43.96 -36.53
CA ARG A 19 37.53 45.29 -37.17
C ARG A 19 38.85 46.10 -37.14
N LEU A 20 39.74 45.81 -36.20
CA LEU A 20 41.03 46.49 -36.06
C LEU A 20 42.16 45.78 -36.82
N ASP A 21 41.90 44.62 -37.43
CA ASP A 21 42.91 43.91 -38.18
C ASP A 21 43.14 44.54 -39.55
N LYS A 22 44.41 44.63 -39.95
CA LYS A 22 44.78 45.05 -41.29
C LYS A 22 44.61 43.87 -42.26
N VAL A 23 43.72 44.02 -43.24
CA VAL A 23 43.44 42.98 -44.24
C VAL A 23 44.53 42.97 -45.30
N GLU A 24 45.53 42.12 -45.11
CA GLU A 24 46.67 41.98 -46.02
C GLU A 24 46.81 40.55 -46.55
N GLY A 25 47.28 40.43 -47.80
CA GLY A 25 47.60 39.16 -48.43
C GLY A 25 49.00 38.65 -48.08
N GLY A 26 49.42 37.54 -48.70
CA GLY A 26 50.70 36.89 -48.43
C GLY A 26 50.60 35.71 -47.44
N ALA A 27 51.69 34.96 -47.28
CA ALA A 27 51.69 33.68 -46.55
C ALA A 27 51.33 33.79 -45.06
N THR A 28 51.52 34.97 -44.47
CA THR A 28 51.20 35.31 -43.08
C THR A 28 50.18 36.44 -42.96
N GLY A 29 49.60 36.89 -44.09
CA GLY A 29 48.64 37.97 -44.10
C GLY A 29 47.33 37.58 -43.43
N THR A 30 46.73 38.50 -42.67
CA THR A 30 45.55 38.23 -41.84
C THR A 30 44.37 37.70 -42.64
N ALA A 31 44.23 38.10 -43.91
CA ALA A 31 43.20 37.61 -44.81
C ALA A 31 43.30 36.10 -45.12
N ASN A 32 44.51 35.53 -45.03
CA ASN A 32 44.78 34.14 -45.40
C ASN A 32 44.89 33.18 -44.21
N ILE A 33 44.82 33.69 -42.96
CA ILE A 33 44.90 32.86 -41.75
C ILE A 33 43.76 31.85 -41.71
N GLN A 34 42.52 32.32 -41.91
CA GLN A 34 41.32 31.47 -41.97
C GLN A 34 41.43 30.42 -43.07
N ALA A 35 41.82 30.84 -44.27
CA ALA A 35 41.93 29.95 -45.42
C ALA A 35 42.99 28.86 -45.19
N LYS A 36 44.11 29.19 -44.53
CA LYS A 36 45.15 28.21 -44.16
C LYS A 36 44.68 27.25 -43.06
N GLN A 37 43.96 27.74 -42.06
CA GLN A 37 43.40 26.91 -40.98
C GLN A 37 42.35 25.93 -41.53
N LEU A 38 41.46 26.39 -42.40
CA LEU A 38 40.46 25.54 -43.05
C LEU A 38 41.11 24.54 -44.00
N ALA A 39 42.08 24.95 -44.82
CA ALA A 39 42.80 24.04 -45.70
C ALA A 39 43.54 22.94 -44.92
N ALA A 40 44.14 23.28 -43.77
CA ALA A 40 44.77 22.29 -42.89
C ALA A 40 43.77 21.32 -42.24
N ARG A 41 42.62 21.81 -41.76
CA ARG A 41 41.54 20.96 -41.25
C ARG A 41 40.96 20.06 -42.34
N THR A 42 40.75 20.58 -43.54
CA THR A 42 40.26 19.79 -44.68
C THR A 42 41.26 18.72 -45.08
N GLN A 43 42.56 19.02 -45.13
CA GLN A 43 43.59 18.02 -45.43
C GLN A 43 43.73 16.99 -44.29
N PHE A 44 43.55 17.40 -43.02
CA PHE A 44 43.48 16.49 -41.89
C PHE A 44 42.26 15.56 -41.98
N LEU A 45 41.06 16.09 -42.26
CA LEU A 45 39.84 15.30 -42.43
C LEU A 45 39.92 14.41 -43.66
N LYS A 46 40.49 14.90 -44.76
CA LYS A 46 40.76 14.10 -45.96
C LYS A 46 41.74 12.97 -45.64
N THR A 47 42.80 13.25 -44.90
CA THR A 47 43.73 12.20 -44.42
C THR A 47 43.05 11.21 -43.47
N MET A 48 42.13 11.67 -42.60
CA MET A 48 41.34 10.78 -41.76
C MET A 48 40.33 9.97 -42.58
N LEU A 49 39.68 10.56 -43.58
CA LEU A 49 38.68 9.94 -44.44
C LEU A 49 39.33 8.94 -45.42
N GLU A 50 40.47 9.30 -45.99
CA GLU A 50 41.37 8.44 -46.77
C GLU A 50 42.10 7.42 -45.86
N GLY A 51 42.21 7.70 -44.55
CA GLY A 51 42.61 6.72 -43.53
C GLY A 51 41.46 5.82 -43.06
N PHE A 52 40.21 6.22 -43.34
CA PHE A 52 38.99 5.44 -43.22
C PHE A 52 38.74 4.57 -44.47
N THR A 53 39.59 4.69 -45.50
CA THR A 53 39.79 3.61 -46.46
C THR A 53 40.44 2.46 -45.73
N ASP A 54 39.57 1.56 -45.32
CA ASP A 54 39.84 0.19 -45.01
C ASP A 54 41.04 -0.39 -45.77
N TYR A 55 42.17 -0.60 -45.09
CA TYR A 55 43.08 -1.68 -45.48
C TYR A 55 42.44 -3.05 -45.12
N ARG A 56 41.24 -3.07 -44.50
CA ARG A 56 40.67 -4.20 -43.77
C ARG A 56 39.78 -5.14 -44.59
N GLU A 57 39.79 -5.07 -45.91
CA GLU A 57 39.14 -6.08 -46.76
C GLU A 57 40.14 -6.79 -47.68
N SER A 58 41.42 -6.86 -47.30
CA SER A 58 42.32 -7.87 -47.89
C SER A 58 41.86 -9.24 -47.39
N THR A 59 40.89 -9.80 -48.11
CA THR A 59 40.39 -11.15 -47.89
C THR A 59 41.31 -12.09 -48.64
N PHE A 60 42.05 -12.89 -47.89
CA PHE A 60 42.88 -13.92 -48.46
C PHE A 60 42.11 -15.25 -48.47
N PHE A 61 42.49 -16.12 -49.40
CA PHE A 61 41.84 -17.40 -49.62
C PHE A 61 42.86 -18.51 -49.45
N LYS A 62 42.40 -19.64 -48.92
CA LYS A 62 43.21 -20.84 -48.81
C LYS A 62 43.53 -21.37 -50.22
N THR A 63 44.77 -21.75 -50.46
CA THR A 63 45.21 -22.47 -51.66
C THR A 63 45.96 -23.74 -51.26
N ALA A 64 46.31 -24.60 -52.22
CA ALA A 64 47.09 -25.81 -51.91
C ALA A 64 48.47 -25.47 -51.32
N GLU A 65 49.03 -24.34 -51.73
CA GLU A 65 50.33 -23.83 -51.29
C GLU A 65 50.25 -22.90 -50.06
N ASP A 66 49.05 -22.41 -49.71
CA ASP A 66 48.75 -21.61 -48.52
C ASP A 66 47.44 -22.10 -47.85
N PRO A 67 47.47 -23.27 -47.19
CA PRO A 67 46.27 -24.00 -46.78
C PRO A 67 45.45 -23.31 -45.68
N ASP A 68 46.01 -22.33 -44.98
CA ASP A 68 45.31 -21.51 -43.99
C ASP A 68 45.16 -20.04 -44.42
N GLY A 69 45.62 -19.69 -45.63
CA GLY A 69 45.56 -18.36 -46.24
C GLY A 69 46.42 -17.29 -45.54
N THR A 70 47.24 -17.70 -44.57
CA THR A 70 47.98 -16.75 -43.73
C THR A 70 49.34 -16.38 -44.33
N ILE A 71 49.89 -17.16 -45.27
CA ILE A 71 51.18 -16.82 -45.92
C ILE A 71 51.00 -15.58 -46.80
N ALA A 72 50.00 -15.58 -47.68
CA ALA A 72 49.65 -14.43 -48.51
C ALA A 72 49.20 -13.24 -47.64
N GLY A 73 48.43 -13.53 -46.59
CA GLY A 73 47.93 -12.52 -45.67
C GLY A 73 49.03 -11.75 -44.94
N ARG A 74 50.06 -12.46 -44.43
CA ARG A 74 51.21 -11.83 -43.78
C ARG A 74 52.12 -11.08 -44.75
N ALA A 75 52.30 -11.62 -45.97
CA ALA A 75 53.15 -10.99 -46.98
C ALA A 75 52.58 -9.65 -47.47
N ALA A 76 51.26 -9.55 -47.58
CA ALA A 76 50.56 -8.36 -48.08
C ALA A 76 50.08 -7.40 -46.97
N THR A 77 50.25 -7.76 -45.69
CA THR A 77 49.78 -6.95 -44.55
C THR A 77 50.96 -6.54 -43.67
N PRO A 78 51.22 -5.24 -43.44
CA PRO A 78 52.31 -4.80 -42.57
C PRO A 78 52.18 -5.30 -41.13
N ALA A 79 53.30 -5.39 -40.42
CA ALA A 79 53.32 -5.74 -39.01
C ALA A 79 52.47 -4.77 -38.16
N GLY A 80 51.78 -5.30 -37.14
CA GLY A 80 50.86 -4.57 -36.28
C GLY A 80 49.47 -4.32 -36.89
N LYS A 81 49.18 -4.89 -38.07
CA LYS A 81 47.89 -4.74 -38.76
C LYS A 81 47.16 -6.09 -38.89
N ILE A 82 45.83 -6.02 -38.98
CA ILE A 82 44.96 -7.19 -39.06
C ILE A 82 44.59 -7.46 -40.54
N PHE A 83 44.57 -8.74 -40.90
CA PHE A 83 43.99 -9.24 -42.16
C PHE A 83 42.98 -10.35 -41.86
N ARG A 84 42.19 -10.77 -42.87
CA ARG A 84 41.23 -11.87 -42.69
C ARG A 84 41.38 -12.93 -43.77
N VAL A 85 41.12 -14.18 -43.40
CA VAL A 85 41.09 -15.30 -44.33
C VAL A 85 39.68 -15.88 -44.40
N ALA A 86 39.13 -15.98 -45.62
CA ALA A 86 37.87 -16.68 -45.86
C ALA A 86 38.06 -18.18 -45.66
N GLN A 87 37.21 -18.80 -44.83
CA GLN A 87 37.39 -20.22 -44.48
C GLN A 87 36.66 -21.19 -45.43
N GLY A 88 35.73 -20.67 -46.22
CA GLY A 88 34.91 -21.43 -47.15
C GLY A 88 33.44 -21.51 -46.72
N PRO A 89 32.52 -21.83 -47.64
CA PRO A 89 31.07 -21.76 -47.41
C PRO A 89 30.54 -22.78 -46.39
N GLU A 90 31.22 -23.90 -46.17
CA GLU A 90 30.80 -24.95 -45.23
C GLU A 90 31.49 -24.91 -43.86
N ALA A 91 32.47 -24.01 -43.72
CA ALA A 91 33.23 -23.85 -42.49
C ALA A 91 32.38 -23.26 -41.35
N ASP A 92 32.76 -23.59 -40.11
CA ASP A 92 32.10 -23.10 -38.91
C ASP A 92 32.28 -21.59 -38.73
N GLU A 93 33.43 -21.07 -39.12
CA GLU A 93 33.71 -19.64 -39.19
C GLU A 93 33.62 -19.16 -40.65
N SER A 94 33.01 -18.01 -40.91
CA SER A 94 33.04 -17.38 -42.25
C SER A 94 34.40 -16.75 -42.51
N PHE A 95 34.96 -16.09 -41.51
CA PHE A 95 36.26 -15.45 -41.54
C PHE A 95 37.00 -15.63 -40.22
N ILE A 96 38.31 -15.84 -40.33
CA ILE A 96 39.24 -15.70 -39.21
C ILE A 96 40.04 -14.41 -39.41
N PHE A 97 40.05 -13.54 -38.41
CA PHE A 97 40.83 -12.31 -38.40
C PHE A 97 42.16 -12.56 -37.69
N TYR A 98 43.26 -12.24 -38.36
CA TYR A 98 44.62 -12.43 -37.87
C TYR A 98 45.33 -11.08 -37.73
N LEU A 99 45.99 -10.84 -36.60
CA LEU A 99 47.00 -9.80 -36.46
C LEU A 99 48.32 -10.32 -37.05
N ASN A 100 48.94 -9.57 -37.98
CA ASN A 100 50.33 -9.82 -38.36
C ASN A 100 51.25 -9.22 -37.28
N ALA A 101 51.63 -10.03 -36.29
CA ALA A 101 52.61 -9.68 -35.27
C ALA A 101 54.03 -9.98 -35.80
N ASP A 102 54.63 -8.99 -36.47
CA ASP A 102 56.01 -9.06 -36.98
C ASP A 102 56.33 -10.31 -37.82
N GLY A 103 55.43 -10.67 -38.74
CA GLY A 103 55.58 -11.83 -39.61
C GLY A 103 54.95 -13.12 -39.07
N ILE A 104 54.22 -13.06 -37.95
CA ILE A 104 53.43 -14.17 -37.38
C ILE A 104 51.95 -13.80 -37.40
N ALA A 105 51.10 -14.71 -37.90
CA ALA A 105 49.66 -14.49 -37.98
C ALA A 105 49.01 -15.01 -36.71
N VAL A 106 48.48 -14.12 -35.88
CA VAL A 106 47.83 -14.46 -34.61
C VAL A 106 46.32 -14.28 -34.76
N PRO A 107 45.48 -15.33 -34.60
CA PRO A 107 44.04 -15.18 -34.69
C PRO A 107 43.53 -14.36 -33.51
N VAL A 108 42.70 -13.35 -33.79
CA VAL A 108 42.21 -12.39 -32.79
C VAL A 108 40.69 -12.27 -32.75
N ALA A 109 39.98 -12.69 -33.81
CA ALA A 109 38.53 -12.73 -33.85
C ALA A 109 38.01 -13.73 -34.89
N PHE A 110 36.79 -14.21 -34.69
CA PHE A 110 36.08 -15.14 -35.58
C PHE A 110 34.68 -14.59 -35.86
N TYR A 111 34.22 -14.73 -37.10
CA TYR A 111 32.81 -14.53 -37.44
C TYR A 111 32.15 -15.88 -37.72
N ALA A 112 30.95 -16.08 -37.19
CA ALA A 112 30.18 -17.30 -37.43
C ALA A 112 29.93 -17.48 -38.94
N GLY A 113 30.13 -18.71 -39.43
CA GLY A 113 29.87 -19.11 -40.80
C GLY A 113 28.41 -19.47 -41.02
N LYS A 114 27.94 -19.37 -42.27
CA LYS A 114 26.59 -19.80 -42.64
C LYS A 114 26.37 -21.28 -42.31
N GLY A 115 27.35 -22.14 -42.53
CA GLY A 115 27.28 -23.56 -42.13
C GLY A 115 27.08 -23.76 -40.62
N TYR A 116 27.72 -22.95 -39.77
CA TYR A 116 27.53 -22.99 -38.32
C TYR A 116 26.13 -22.56 -37.87
N VAL A 117 25.58 -21.54 -38.55
CA VAL A 117 24.22 -21.03 -38.31
C VAL A 117 23.18 -22.02 -38.83
N ASP A 118 23.33 -22.55 -40.04
CA ASP A 118 22.41 -23.51 -40.66
C ASP A 118 22.38 -24.86 -39.93
N ARG A 119 23.50 -25.31 -39.35
CA ARG A 119 23.52 -26.51 -38.49
C ARG A 119 22.80 -26.30 -37.16
N ARG A 120 22.55 -25.05 -36.74
CA ARG A 120 21.85 -24.69 -35.50
C ARG A 120 20.44 -24.13 -35.74
N ILE A 121 20.12 -23.78 -36.96
CA ILE A 121 18.81 -23.30 -37.40
C ILE A 121 18.47 -24.08 -38.66
N VAL A 122 17.61 -25.11 -38.55
CA VAL A 122 17.25 -25.96 -39.70
C VAL A 122 16.45 -25.14 -40.72
N PRO A 123 16.97 -24.89 -41.94
CA PRO A 123 16.16 -24.32 -43.01
C PRO A 123 15.39 -25.46 -43.68
N GLY A 124 14.06 -25.41 -43.66
CA GLY A 124 13.21 -26.38 -44.33
C GLY A 124 11.82 -25.80 -44.63
N SER A 125 11.21 -26.23 -45.75
CA SER A 125 9.80 -25.97 -46.03
C SER A 125 8.97 -26.94 -45.20
N PHE A 126 8.75 -26.61 -43.93
CA PHE A 126 7.89 -27.40 -43.05
C PHE A 126 6.44 -27.15 -43.47
N SER A 127 5.69 -28.22 -43.76
CA SER A 127 4.25 -28.08 -43.91
C SER A 127 3.67 -27.66 -42.56
N GLY A 128 2.61 -26.84 -42.53
CA GLY A 128 1.96 -26.43 -41.26
C GLY A 128 1.46 -27.60 -40.41
N LYS A 129 1.51 -28.83 -40.95
CA LYS A 129 1.18 -30.08 -40.29
C LYS A 129 2.34 -30.67 -39.49
N MET A 130 3.60 -30.30 -39.72
CA MET A 130 4.70 -30.86 -38.94
C MET A 130 5.76 -29.82 -38.61
N LEU A 131 5.87 -29.45 -37.34
CA LEU A 131 6.83 -28.45 -36.85
C LEU A 131 7.82 -29.07 -35.84
N PRO A 132 9.09 -29.26 -36.18
CA PRO A 132 10.08 -29.80 -35.24
C PRO A 132 10.36 -28.80 -34.11
N LEU A 133 10.40 -29.30 -32.86
CA LEU A 133 10.65 -28.48 -31.67
C LEU A 133 12.06 -28.68 -31.09
N ALA A 134 12.67 -29.83 -31.32
CA ALA A 134 14.05 -30.15 -30.93
C ALA A 134 14.74 -31.02 -31.98
N HIS A 135 16.06 -30.93 -32.08
CA HIS A 135 16.88 -31.69 -33.04
C HIS A 135 18.14 -32.26 -32.38
N GLY A 136 18.51 -33.48 -32.78
CA GLY A 136 19.72 -34.18 -32.35
C GLY A 136 20.66 -34.49 -33.52
N SER A 137 21.84 -35.02 -33.22
CA SER A 137 22.79 -35.50 -34.24
C SER A 137 22.19 -36.61 -35.11
N ASN A 138 22.55 -36.65 -36.41
CA ASN A 138 22.06 -37.63 -37.41
C ASN A 138 20.59 -37.48 -37.83
N ASP A 139 20.10 -36.24 -38.03
CA ASP A 139 18.74 -35.92 -38.50
C ASP A 139 17.60 -36.48 -37.63
N VAL A 140 17.88 -36.76 -36.36
CA VAL A 140 16.86 -37.21 -35.40
C VAL A 140 16.10 -36.01 -34.86
N VAL A 141 14.78 -36.03 -35.00
CA VAL A 141 13.86 -35.06 -34.40
C VAL A 141 13.17 -35.73 -33.20
N PRO A 142 13.70 -35.61 -31.98
CA PRO A 142 13.13 -36.30 -30.82
C PRO A 142 11.77 -35.73 -30.38
N LEU A 143 11.41 -34.52 -30.82
CA LEU A 143 10.16 -33.86 -30.44
C LEU A 143 9.67 -32.94 -31.57
N TRP A 144 8.41 -33.08 -31.98
CA TRP A 144 7.75 -32.24 -32.99
C TRP A 144 6.28 -31.98 -32.64
N LEU A 145 5.65 -31.06 -33.38
CA LEU A 145 4.20 -30.92 -33.44
C LEU A 145 3.70 -31.58 -34.73
N ASP A 146 2.70 -32.45 -34.65
CA ASP A 146 1.93 -32.97 -35.79
C ASP A 146 0.49 -32.40 -35.74
N ASP A 147 0.09 -31.66 -36.77
CA ASP A 147 -1.13 -30.85 -36.85
C ASP A 147 -1.37 -29.97 -35.59
N GLY A 148 -0.29 -29.48 -34.97
CA GLY A 148 -0.32 -28.65 -33.77
C GLY A 148 -0.33 -29.41 -32.44
N CYS A 149 -0.33 -30.75 -32.45
CA CYS A 149 -0.26 -31.61 -31.27
C CYS A 149 1.17 -32.14 -31.04
N LEU A 150 1.59 -32.27 -29.78
CA LEU A 150 2.94 -32.72 -29.42
C LEU A 150 3.16 -34.22 -29.70
N ASP A 151 4.26 -34.56 -30.37
CA ASP A 151 4.67 -35.93 -30.75
C ASP A 151 6.21 -36.12 -30.69
N ALA A 152 6.71 -37.36 -30.63
CA ALA A 152 8.11 -37.67 -30.30
C ALA A 152 8.66 -38.97 -30.92
N ALA A 153 9.96 -38.99 -31.25
CA ALA A 153 10.60 -40.14 -31.90
C ALA A 153 10.81 -41.27 -30.89
N GLY A 154 10.25 -42.45 -31.17
CA GLY A 154 10.33 -43.61 -30.28
C GLY A 154 9.00 -44.03 -29.66
N LEU A 155 7.90 -43.32 -29.92
CA LEU A 155 6.54 -43.84 -29.70
C LEU A 155 6.13 -44.75 -30.86
N GLY A 156 6.88 -45.84 -30.98
CA GLY A 156 6.58 -46.93 -31.91
C GLY A 156 5.26 -47.65 -31.57
N PRO A 157 4.88 -48.66 -32.37
CA PRO A 157 3.57 -49.32 -32.34
C PRO A 157 3.05 -49.78 -30.97
N GLN A 158 3.91 -49.90 -29.94
CA GLN A 158 3.49 -50.23 -28.58
C GLN A 158 2.66 -49.15 -27.87
N LEU A 159 2.87 -47.84 -28.11
CA LEU A 159 1.99 -46.81 -27.51
C LEU A 159 0.62 -46.75 -28.21
N GLN A 160 0.60 -47.04 -29.52
CA GLN A 160 -0.63 -47.19 -30.31
C GLN A 160 -1.42 -48.46 -29.92
N GLU A 161 -0.73 -49.57 -29.64
CA GLU A 161 -1.33 -50.83 -29.16
C GLU A 161 -1.80 -50.73 -27.71
N PHE A 162 -1.09 -49.96 -26.86
CA PHE A 162 -1.51 -49.65 -25.49
C PHE A 162 -2.80 -48.81 -25.43
N VAL A 163 -2.95 -47.82 -26.33
CA VAL A 163 -4.18 -47.00 -26.44
C VAL A 163 -5.34 -47.78 -27.07
N ALA A 164 -5.06 -48.60 -28.10
CA ALA A 164 -6.08 -49.43 -28.76
C ALA A 164 -6.56 -50.62 -27.87
N GLY A 165 -5.74 -51.05 -26.91
CA GLY A 165 -6.02 -52.14 -25.98
C GLY A 165 -6.79 -51.76 -24.72
N ILE A 166 -7.11 -50.48 -24.48
CA ILE A 166 -7.84 -50.04 -23.27
C ILE A 166 -9.30 -50.51 -23.36
N PRO A 167 -9.75 -51.48 -22.55
CA PRO A 167 -11.14 -51.91 -22.57
C PRO A 167 -12.02 -50.79 -22.01
N ASN A 168 -13.16 -50.58 -22.68
CA ASN A 168 -14.14 -49.49 -22.51
C ASN A 168 -14.74 -49.28 -21.09
N MET A 169 -14.23 -49.96 -20.06
CA MET A 169 -14.55 -49.69 -18.64
C MET A 169 -13.60 -48.67 -18.00
N TRP A 170 -12.34 -48.60 -18.42
CA TRP A 170 -11.35 -47.64 -17.88
C TRP A 170 -11.67 -46.19 -18.30
N ALA A 171 -12.08 -45.99 -19.56
CA ALA A 171 -12.43 -44.67 -20.09
C ALA A 171 -13.70 -44.09 -19.45
N ARG A 172 -14.67 -44.91 -19.01
CA ARG A 172 -15.92 -44.43 -18.40
C ARG A 172 -15.78 -44.02 -16.93
N GLN A 173 -14.77 -44.52 -16.22
CA GLN A 173 -14.60 -44.27 -14.80
C GLN A 173 -13.78 -43.00 -14.52
N TYR A 174 -12.95 -42.55 -15.47
CA TYR A 174 -12.03 -41.41 -15.31
C TYR A 174 -12.12 -40.33 -16.39
N LEU A 175 -12.94 -40.50 -17.43
CA LEU A 175 -13.37 -39.40 -18.31
C LEU A 175 -14.85 -39.14 -18.09
N PRO A 176 -15.23 -38.29 -17.12
CA PRO A 176 -16.60 -37.85 -16.99
C PRO A 176 -17.03 -37.22 -18.32
N GLN A 177 -18.01 -37.81 -19.01
CA GLN A 177 -18.72 -37.12 -20.11
C GLN A 177 -19.59 -36.02 -19.49
N LYS A 178 -18.97 -34.97 -18.96
CA LYS A 178 -19.65 -33.76 -18.53
C LYS A 178 -19.63 -32.76 -19.69
N ASN A 179 -20.69 -31.97 -19.82
CA ASN A 179 -20.69 -30.84 -20.74
C ASN A 179 -19.76 -29.78 -20.15
N PHE A 180 -18.52 -29.76 -20.64
CA PHE A 180 -17.56 -28.73 -20.25
C PHE A 180 -17.86 -27.46 -21.03
N ASN A 181 -17.92 -26.34 -20.31
CA ASN A 181 -17.98 -25.03 -20.92
C ASN A 181 -16.62 -24.80 -21.62
N PRO A 182 -16.54 -24.42 -22.90
CA PRO A 182 -15.26 -24.11 -23.55
C PRO A 182 -14.49 -22.97 -22.87
N LYS A 183 -15.15 -22.21 -21.99
CA LYS A 183 -14.53 -21.21 -21.13
C LYS A 183 -13.94 -21.79 -19.84
N PHE A 184 -14.25 -23.02 -19.45
CA PHE A 184 -13.71 -23.68 -18.26
C PHE A 184 -13.42 -25.15 -18.56
N PHE A 185 -12.16 -25.47 -18.83
CA PHE A 185 -11.72 -26.79 -19.26
C PHE A 185 -10.78 -27.43 -18.22
N PRO A 186 -11.18 -28.51 -17.54
CA PRO A 186 -10.34 -29.15 -16.53
C PRO A 186 -9.09 -29.77 -17.16
N ALA A 187 -7.92 -29.48 -16.58
CA ALA A 187 -6.63 -30.00 -17.00
C ALA A 187 -6.22 -31.24 -16.18
N CYS A 188 -6.67 -31.32 -14.93
CA CYS A 188 -6.46 -32.47 -14.03
C CYS A 188 -7.72 -32.73 -13.21
N PHE A 189 -7.99 -33.99 -12.88
CA PHE A 189 -9.08 -34.39 -11.98
C PHE A 189 -8.50 -35.11 -10.76
N GLY A 190 -8.96 -34.75 -9.58
CA GLY A 190 -8.73 -35.47 -8.33
C GLY A 190 -10.00 -36.20 -7.88
N ASP A 191 -9.89 -36.96 -6.79
CA ASP A 191 -11.02 -37.66 -6.19
C ASP A 191 -12.11 -36.67 -5.72
N ASN A 192 -13.37 -37.11 -5.70
CA ASN A 192 -14.54 -36.33 -5.25
C ASN A 192 -14.84 -35.06 -6.08
N ASP A 193 -14.74 -35.13 -7.41
CA ASP A 193 -15.03 -34.01 -8.34
C ASP A 193 -14.15 -32.75 -8.12
N VAL A 194 -13.00 -32.89 -7.45
CA VAL A 194 -12.04 -31.79 -7.30
C VAL A 194 -11.25 -31.64 -8.60
N VAL A 195 -11.19 -30.42 -9.13
CA VAL A 195 -10.40 -30.08 -10.32
C VAL A 195 -9.19 -29.25 -9.86
N PRO A 196 -8.03 -29.86 -9.56
CA PRO A 196 -6.88 -29.15 -9.04
C PRO A 196 -6.18 -28.26 -10.07
N LEU A 197 -6.42 -28.47 -11.36
CA LEU A 197 -5.87 -27.66 -12.45
C LEU A 197 -6.90 -27.58 -13.58
N TRP A 198 -7.15 -26.38 -14.13
CA TRP A 198 -8.07 -26.14 -15.25
C TRP A 198 -7.55 -25.01 -16.14
N PHE A 199 -8.24 -24.78 -17.24
CA PHE A 199 -8.09 -23.62 -18.09
C PHE A 199 -9.37 -22.79 -18.01
N ASP A 200 -9.26 -21.54 -17.58
CA ASP A 200 -10.36 -20.57 -17.61
C ASP A 200 -10.11 -19.56 -18.74
N ASP A 201 -11.04 -19.48 -19.68
CA ASP A 201 -10.92 -18.76 -20.96
C ASP A 201 -9.58 -19.00 -21.69
N GLY A 202 -9.05 -20.23 -21.59
CA GLY A 202 -7.81 -20.66 -22.23
C GLY A 202 -6.53 -20.38 -21.43
N PHE A 203 -6.63 -19.79 -20.23
CA PHE A 203 -5.50 -19.54 -19.33
C PHE A 203 -5.41 -20.60 -18.23
N PRO A 204 -4.21 -21.15 -17.93
CA PRO A 204 -4.04 -22.17 -16.90
C PRO A 204 -4.31 -21.61 -15.49
N ASP A 205 -5.07 -22.34 -14.70
CA ASP A 205 -5.54 -21.99 -13.35
C ASP A 205 -5.62 -23.25 -12.47
N ALA A 206 -5.67 -23.13 -11.13
CA ALA A 206 -5.49 -24.26 -10.21
C ALA A 206 -6.20 -24.09 -8.85
N ALA A 207 -6.65 -25.20 -8.25
CA ALA A 207 -7.32 -25.19 -6.95
C ALA A 207 -6.27 -25.07 -5.85
N GLY A 208 -6.19 -23.88 -5.25
CA GLY A 208 -5.29 -23.61 -4.12
C GLY A 208 -3.83 -23.52 -4.54
N LEU A 209 -3.32 -22.29 -4.69
CA LEU A 209 -1.89 -22.07 -4.85
C LEU A 209 -1.17 -22.45 -3.55
N GLY A 210 -0.14 -23.31 -3.61
CA GLY A 210 0.71 -23.60 -2.44
C GLY A 210 1.48 -22.36 -1.97
N PRO A 211 1.86 -22.25 -0.67
CA PRO A 211 2.42 -21.03 -0.10
C PRO A 211 3.66 -20.48 -0.84
N GLN A 212 4.50 -21.38 -1.34
CA GLN A 212 5.71 -21.03 -2.08
C GLN A 212 5.43 -20.49 -3.48
N LEU A 213 4.41 -21.03 -4.15
CA LEU A 213 4.00 -20.57 -5.47
C LEU A 213 3.24 -19.24 -5.36
N GLN A 214 2.43 -19.05 -4.31
CA GLN A 214 1.86 -17.74 -3.96
C GLN A 214 2.95 -16.68 -3.73
N ALA A 215 4.01 -17.04 -2.99
CA ALA A 215 5.13 -16.14 -2.74
C ALA A 215 5.90 -15.81 -4.02
N PHE A 216 6.13 -16.79 -4.89
CA PHE A 216 6.79 -16.58 -6.17
C PHE A 216 5.98 -15.70 -7.13
N ILE A 217 4.67 -15.97 -7.28
CA ILE A 217 3.77 -15.17 -8.10
C ILE A 217 3.69 -13.73 -7.55
N LYS A 218 3.54 -13.55 -6.23
CA LYS A 218 3.59 -12.22 -5.60
C LYS A 218 4.87 -11.45 -5.91
N ASN A 219 6.01 -12.14 -5.96
CA ASN A 219 7.30 -11.52 -6.29
C ASN A 219 7.45 -11.19 -7.79
N LEU A 220 6.68 -11.84 -8.68
CA LEU A 220 6.81 -11.69 -10.13
C LEU A 220 5.94 -10.56 -10.72
N VAL A 221 4.75 -10.30 -10.18
CA VAL A 221 3.77 -9.34 -10.76
C VAL A 221 3.86 -7.89 -10.26
N GLY A 222 4.69 -7.57 -9.26
CA GLY A 222 4.99 -6.19 -8.85
C GLY A 222 3.78 -5.23 -8.81
N ASP A 223 2.92 -5.33 -7.78
CA ASP A 223 1.86 -4.37 -7.36
C ASP A 223 1.21 -3.49 -8.45
N GLY A 224 0.85 -4.09 -9.59
CA GLY A 224 0.04 -3.46 -10.63
C GLY A 224 -1.47 -3.59 -10.38
N GLY A 225 -1.98 -2.98 -9.31
CA GLY A 225 -3.42 -2.77 -9.08
C GLY A 225 -4.05 -3.62 -7.97
N GLY A 226 -4.24 -3.01 -6.80
CA GLY A 226 -5.00 -3.57 -5.67
C GLY A 226 -4.11 -4.32 -4.67
N GLY A 227 -3.47 -3.57 -3.79
CA GLY A 227 -2.34 -4.02 -2.97
C GLY A 227 -2.57 -5.29 -2.14
N THR A 228 -1.52 -6.12 -2.06
CA THR A 228 -0.84 -6.41 -0.79
C THR A 228 0.52 -7.09 -1.01
N VAL A 229 1.57 -6.26 -1.00
CA VAL A 229 2.77 -6.39 -0.16
C VAL A 229 3.54 -7.73 -0.26
N SER A 230 4.52 -7.76 -1.14
CA SER A 230 5.87 -8.24 -0.78
C SER A 230 6.98 -7.44 -1.49
N GLY A 231 6.90 -6.11 -1.41
CA GLY A 231 8.10 -5.40 -0.95
C GLY A 231 8.28 -5.78 0.53
N GLU A 232 9.51 -5.80 1.06
CA GLU A 232 9.65 -5.68 2.51
C GLU A 232 8.70 -4.55 2.96
N VAL A 233 7.73 -4.85 3.83
CA VAL A 233 7.22 -3.78 4.70
C VAL A 233 8.42 -3.42 5.55
N THR A 234 9.23 -2.48 5.10
CA THR A 234 10.41 -2.04 5.83
C THR A 234 9.99 -1.49 7.19
N ASP A 235 8.77 -0.98 7.32
CA ASP A 235 8.18 -0.52 8.57
C ASP A 235 7.11 -1.48 9.12
N LYS A 236 7.51 -2.45 9.94
CA LYS A 236 6.57 -3.34 10.64
C LYS A 236 5.62 -2.58 11.58
N THR A 237 5.93 -1.35 11.97
CA THR A 237 5.15 -0.61 12.96
C THR A 237 3.98 0.17 12.35
N PHE A 238 3.97 0.41 11.04
CA PHE A 238 3.00 1.29 10.39
C PHE A 238 2.58 0.82 8.99
N ILE A 239 1.31 1.05 8.63
CA ILE A 239 0.80 0.96 7.27
C ILE A 239 0.15 2.29 6.92
N GLN A 240 0.60 2.90 5.82
CA GLN A 240 -0.02 4.09 5.24
C GLN A 240 -1.29 3.66 4.48
N GLY A 241 -2.42 4.30 4.79
CA GLY A 241 -3.65 4.23 4.00
C GLY A 241 -4.07 5.61 3.51
N ASP A 242 -5.36 5.78 3.24
CA ASP A 242 -5.90 7.07 2.83
C ASP A 242 -5.76 8.11 3.95
N THR A 243 -5.24 9.28 3.57
CA THR A 243 -5.07 10.45 4.43
C THR A 243 -5.53 11.73 3.73
N TYR A 244 -6.15 11.64 2.54
CA TYR A 244 -6.40 12.77 1.64
C TYR A 244 -7.16 13.91 2.32
N ARG A 245 -8.27 13.61 2.99
CA ARG A 245 -9.07 14.63 3.70
C ARG A 245 -8.28 15.32 4.81
N LEU A 246 -7.49 14.56 5.57
CA LEU A 246 -6.65 15.10 6.63
C LEU A 246 -5.55 16.01 6.04
N GLN A 247 -4.88 15.56 4.98
CA GLN A 247 -3.87 16.35 4.27
C GLN A 247 -4.45 17.63 3.66
N TYR A 248 -5.68 17.58 3.13
CA TYR A 248 -6.37 18.77 2.67
C TYR A 248 -6.65 19.74 3.81
N LYS A 249 -7.00 19.25 5.01
CA LYS A 249 -7.15 20.09 6.20
C LYS A 249 -5.84 20.77 6.60
N PHE A 250 -4.71 20.06 6.51
CA PHE A 250 -3.38 20.63 6.69
C PHE A 250 -3.02 21.66 5.62
N ALA A 251 -3.36 21.41 4.35
CA ALA A 251 -3.14 22.37 3.28
C ALA A 251 -3.88 23.69 3.54
N ARG A 252 -5.12 23.64 4.06
CA ARG A 252 -5.88 24.82 4.47
C ARG A 252 -5.18 25.61 5.57
N LEU A 253 -4.63 24.93 6.58
CA LEU A 253 -3.79 25.57 7.60
C LEU A 253 -2.54 26.22 7.00
N PHE A 254 -1.86 25.51 6.09
CA PHE A 254 -0.64 25.99 5.45
C PHE A 254 -0.86 27.27 4.64
N VAL A 255 -2.00 27.41 3.96
CA VAL A 255 -2.37 28.64 3.24
C VAL A 255 -2.99 29.72 4.13
N GLY A 256 -2.99 29.53 5.45
CA GLY A 256 -3.42 30.52 6.45
C GLY A 256 -4.92 30.56 6.73
N GLU A 257 -5.70 29.57 6.30
CA GLU A 257 -7.12 29.49 6.68
C GLU A 257 -7.28 29.16 8.16
N GLN A 258 -8.28 29.79 8.80
CA GLN A 258 -8.63 29.56 10.20
C GLN A 258 -9.46 28.28 10.34
N VAL A 259 -8.79 27.13 10.43
CA VAL A 259 -9.41 25.82 10.61
C VAL A 259 -8.82 25.06 11.79
N GLY A 260 -9.62 24.19 12.41
CA GLY A 260 -9.18 23.26 13.45
C GLY A 260 -9.06 21.84 12.91
N ILE A 261 -8.23 21.02 13.56
CA ILE A 261 -8.13 19.59 13.26
C ILE A 261 -8.78 18.80 14.39
N HIS A 262 -9.69 17.91 14.03
CA HIS A 262 -10.53 17.17 14.96
C HIS A 262 -10.12 15.69 14.97
N TYR A 263 -9.46 15.27 16.04
CA TYR A 263 -9.10 13.88 16.28
C TYR A 263 -10.12 13.21 17.19
N ALA A 264 -10.38 11.93 16.94
CA ALA A 264 -11.21 11.13 17.82
C ALA A 264 -10.54 9.79 18.13
N TRP A 265 -10.71 9.30 19.35
CA TRP A 265 -10.18 8.03 19.83
C TRP A 265 -11.34 7.16 20.29
N THR A 266 -11.52 5.98 19.70
CA THR A 266 -12.56 5.01 20.10
C THR A 266 -11.97 3.61 20.23
N GLY A 267 -12.68 2.74 20.93
CA GLY A 267 -12.24 1.38 21.22
C GLY A 267 -12.48 1.02 22.68
N ASP A 268 -11.49 0.35 23.29
CA ASP A 268 -11.63 -0.15 24.66
C ASP A 268 -11.24 0.87 25.76
N SER A 269 -10.93 0.39 26.96
CA SER A 269 -10.49 1.19 28.10
C SER A 269 -9.26 2.06 27.84
N TRP A 270 -8.44 1.75 26.84
CA TRP A 270 -7.31 2.57 26.41
C TRP A 270 -7.75 3.91 25.80
N THR A 271 -8.96 3.94 25.26
CA THR A 271 -9.60 5.14 24.70
C THR A 271 -10.80 5.57 25.52
N GLU A 272 -11.17 4.82 26.56
CA GLU A 272 -12.04 5.32 27.62
C GLU A 272 -11.23 6.23 28.57
N LYS A 273 -10.10 5.73 29.08
CA LYS A 273 -9.24 6.53 29.94
C LYS A 273 -8.64 7.71 29.15
N ASN A 274 -8.43 8.82 29.84
CA ASN A 274 -7.86 10.01 29.23
C ASN A 274 -6.35 9.90 28.96
N THR A 275 -5.66 8.87 29.45
CA THR A 275 -4.19 8.74 29.35
C THR A 275 -3.67 8.85 27.92
N ILE A 276 -4.22 8.11 26.96
CA ILE A 276 -3.77 8.13 25.56
C ILE A 276 -4.24 9.42 24.85
N PRO A 277 -5.53 9.81 24.89
CA PRO A 277 -5.97 11.07 24.28
C PRO A 277 -5.23 12.31 24.82
N LEU A 278 -4.96 12.38 26.13
CA LEU A 278 -4.21 13.48 26.75
C LEU A 278 -2.72 13.44 26.39
N SER A 279 -2.12 12.25 26.33
CA SER A 279 -0.75 12.10 25.83
C SER A 279 -0.65 12.65 24.40
N PHE A 280 -1.59 12.30 23.53
CA PHE A 280 -1.63 12.82 22.15
C PHE A 280 -1.77 14.34 22.13
N LEU A 281 -2.75 14.90 22.85
CA LEU A 281 -2.92 16.36 22.94
C LEU A 281 -1.65 17.08 23.42
N ASN A 282 -0.96 16.52 24.41
CA ASN A 282 0.30 17.10 24.91
C ASN A 282 1.37 17.16 23.82
N GLN A 283 1.45 16.15 22.95
CA GLN A 283 2.34 16.18 21.78
C GLN A 283 1.95 17.22 20.74
N MET A 284 0.67 17.62 20.74
CA MET A 284 0.06 18.66 19.91
C MET A 284 0.09 20.06 20.53
N GLY A 285 0.81 20.26 21.64
CA GLY A 285 0.93 21.55 22.32
C GLY A 285 0.04 21.73 23.56
N GLY A 286 -0.71 20.70 23.95
CA GLY A 286 -1.39 20.62 25.25
C GLY A 286 -2.62 21.50 25.44
N LYS A 287 -3.08 22.20 24.39
CA LYS A 287 -4.23 23.11 24.44
C LYS A 287 -5.37 22.61 23.57
N TYR A 288 -6.54 22.46 24.17
CA TYR A 288 -7.78 22.18 23.44
C TYR A 288 -8.23 23.40 22.66
N LYS A 289 -8.62 23.18 21.40
CA LYS A 289 -9.43 24.14 20.65
C LYS A 289 -10.87 24.12 21.17
N ASP A 290 -11.48 22.94 21.15
CA ASP A 290 -12.84 22.67 21.60
C ASP A 290 -12.87 21.57 22.68
N PRO A 291 -13.93 21.48 23.50
CA PRO A 291 -14.13 20.35 24.40
C PRO A 291 -14.38 19.03 23.64
N GLY A 292 -14.86 19.08 22.40
CA GLY A 292 -15.10 17.91 21.57
C GLY A 292 -16.28 17.06 22.07
N TRP A 293 -16.17 15.73 21.95
CA TRP A 293 -17.16 14.80 22.49
C TRP A 293 -17.17 14.80 24.01
N ILE A 294 -18.36 14.99 24.58
CA ILE A 294 -18.63 15.00 26.02
C ILE A 294 -19.54 13.81 26.32
N SER A 295 -18.95 12.79 26.96
CA SER A 295 -19.62 11.53 27.30
C SER A 295 -20.62 11.67 28.45
N CYS A 296 -21.55 10.73 28.52
CA CYS A 296 -22.39 10.47 29.69
C CYS A 296 -21.68 9.64 30.78
N SER A 297 -20.41 9.25 30.59
CA SER A 297 -19.65 8.52 31.60
C SER A 297 -19.33 9.39 32.83
N THR A 298 -19.46 8.82 34.04
CA THR A 298 -19.10 9.48 35.31
C THR A 298 -17.69 9.14 35.78
N ARG A 299 -16.91 8.43 34.96
CA ARG A 299 -15.55 8.03 35.32
C ARG A 299 -14.63 9.23 35.45
N GLY A 300 -14.02 9.38 36.63
CA GLY A 300 -13.06 10.46 36.90
C GLY A 300 -11.79 10.39 36.03
N ASP A 301 -11.34 9.19 35.67
CA ASP A 301 -10.18 8.96 34.78
C ASP A 301 -10.53 9.02 33.28
N GLY A 302 -11.80 9.23 32.93
CA GLY A 302 -12.30 9.43 31.57
C GLY A 302 -12.59 10.89 31.21
N VAL A 303 -12.30 11.83 32.12
CA VAL A 303 -12.58 13.26 31.95
C VAL A 303 -11.59 13.91 30.98
N MET A 304 -12.13 14.67 30.03
CA MET A 304 -11.40 15.54 29.09
C MET A 304 -11.80 17.01 29.32
N ALA A 305 -10.92 17.94 28.96
CA ALA A 305 -11.13 19.39 29.07
C ALA A 305 -11.56 19.89 30.48
N GLY A 306 -11.31 19.12 31.54
CA GLY A 306 -11.74 19.45 32.90
C GLY A 306 -13.25 19.30 33.17
N ILE A 307 -14.00 18.69 32.25
CA ILE A 307 -15.46 18.58 32.34
C ILE A 307 -15.86 17.46 33.29
N THR A 308 -16.69 17.78 34.29
CA THR A 308 -17.20 16.77 35.25
C THR A 308 -18.69 16.57 35.07
N LEU A 309 -19.18 15.34 35.28
CA LEU A 309 -20.60 15.00 35.25
C LEU A 309 -21.09 14.58 36.65
N LYS A 310 -22.20 15.16 37.10
CA LYS A 310 -22.99 14.70 38.26
C LYS A 310 -24.39 14.33 37.82
N THR A 311 -24.98 13.30 38.43
CA THR A 311 -26.30 12.79 38.05
C THR A 311 -27.10 12.32 39.26
N SER A 312 -28.43 12.36 39.15
CA SER A 312 -29.37 11.79 40.12
C SER A 312 -30.60 11.27 39.39
N GLY A 313 -31.00 10.03 39.69
CA GLY A 313 -32.22 9.43 39.14
C GLY A 313 -32.11 8.91 37.71
N PHE A 314 -30.94 8.99 37.07
CA PHE A 314 -30.67 8.30 35.81
C PHE A 314 -30.02 6.93 36.04
N THR A 315 -30.37 5.98 35.18
CA THR A 315 -29.74 4.67 35.06
C THR A 315 -28.68 4.72 33.97
N VAL A 316 -27.51 4.15 34.25
CA VAL A 316 -26.41 4.03 33.28
C VAL A 316 -26.72 2.88 32.33
N TYR A 317 -26.54 3.13 31.03
CA TYR A 317 -26.31 2.09 30.05
C TYR A 317 -24.82 2.10 29.71
N ASP A 318 -24.20 0.93 29.82
CA ASP A 318 -22.83 0.67 29.43
C ASP A 318 -22.81 -0.53 28.47
N GLY A 319 -22.28 -0.32 27.27
CA GLY A 319 -22.27 -1.31 26.19
C GLY A 319 -21.25 -2.43 26.36
N ASP A 320 -20.35 -2.35 27.36
CA ASP A 320 -19.31 -3.35 27.52
C ASP A 320 -19.82 -4.78 27.78
N ASN A 321 -18.91 -5.73 27.59
CA ASN A 321 -19.14 -7.13 27.88
C ASN A 321 -19.08 -7.49 29.38
N GLU A 322 -18.90 -6.54 30.27
CA GLU A 322 -18.81 -6.75 31.73
C GLU A 322 -20.13 -6.35 32.44
N HIS A 323 -21.01 -5.58 31.78
CA HIS A 323 -22.21 -4.97 32.37
C HIS A 323 -23.53 -5.28 31.67
N ASN A 324 -23.54 -6.13 30.63
CA ASN A 324 -24.67 -6.98 30.16
C ASN A 324 -24.52 -7.41 28.69
N ASN A 325 -23.55 -6.88 27.94
CA ASN A 325 -23.35 -7.16 26.51
C ASN A 325 -24.66 -7.18 25.69
N ALA A 326 -25.52 -6.18 25.90
CA ALA A 326 -26.86 -6.15 25.31
C ALA A 326 -27.08 -4.87 24.50
N PRO A 327 -27.84 -4.91 23.40
CA PRO A 327 -28.23 -3.71 22.67
C PRO A 327 -28.90 -2.66 23.58
N PRO A 328 -28.60 -1.35 23.41
CA PRO A 328 -29.18 -0.32 24.23
C PRO A 328 -30.67 -0.18 23.95
N ARG A 329 -31.49 -0.37 24.98
CA ARG A 329 -32.95 -0.20 24.88
C ARG A 329 -33.36 1.23 24.46
N TYR A 330 -32.59 2.23 24.88
CA TYR A 330 -32.87 3.65 24.68
C TYR A 330 -31.68 4.39 24.05
N GLY A 331 -30.96 3.70 23.16
CA GLY A 331 -29.80 4.23 22.43
C GLY A 331 -28.54 4.41 23.27
N ALA A 332 -27.44 4.69 22.58
CA ALA A 332 -26.13 4.99 23.17
C ALA A 332 -25.40 6.06 22.36
N GLY A 333 -24.39 6.70 22.96
CA GLY A 333 -23.40 7.48 22.21
C GLY A 333 -22.49 6.58 21.35
N PRO A 334 -21.64 7.17 20.49
CA PRO A 334 -20.63 6.42 19.72
C PRO A 334 -19.60 5.71 20.62
N ASP A 335 -19.51 6.13 21.88
CA ASP A 335 -18.69 5.54 22.95
C ASP A 335 -19.42 4.44 23.74
N GLY A 336 -20.58 3.98 23.27
CA GLY A 336 -21.35 2.92 23.91
C GLY A 336 -21.94 3.30 25.27
N ASN A 337 -21.90 4.58 25.66
CA ASN A 337 -22.43 5.07 26.93
C ASN A 337 -23.75 5.83 26.73
N ALA A 338 -24.68 5.69 27.67
CA ALA A 338 -25.84 6.57 27.78
C ALA A 338 -26.37 6.60 29.20
N MET A 339 -27.23 7.56 29.48
CA MET A 339 -28.00 7.60 30.72
C MET A 339 -29.48 7.79 30.41
N TYR A 340 -30.32 6.93 30.98
CA TYR A 340 -31.76 7.00 30.77
C TYR A 340 -32.55 7.10 32.08
N ASN A 341 -33.72 7.70 32.02
CA ASN A 341 -34.68 7.82 33.10
C ASN A 341 -36.08 7.43 32.59
N THR A 342 -36.86 6.77 33.45
CA THR A 342 -38.21 6.33 33.13
C THR A 342 -39.20 6.87 34.16
N GLY A 343 -39.88 7.96 33.82
CA GLY A 343 -41.06 8.45 34.53
C GLY A 343 -40.80 9.05 35.92
N SER A 344 -39.61 9.56 36.19
CA SER A 344 -39.30 10.25 37.46
C SER A 344 -38.46 11.51 37.26
N VAL A 345 -38.55 12.45 38.19
CA VAL A 345 -37.76 13.68 38.12
C VAL A 345 -36.31 13.34 38.44
N ALA A 346 -35.42 13.62 37.49
CA ALA A 346 -34.01 13.28 37.51
C ALA A 346 -33.20 14.42 36.88
N TYR A 347 -31.91 14.46 37.17
CA TYR A 347 -31.03 15.45 36.54
C TYR A 347 -29.65 14.89 36.20
N MET A 348 -29.03 15.52 35.20
CA MET A 348 -27.60 15.40 34.87
C MET A 348 -27.02 16.80 34.80
N THR A 349 -25.78 17.00 35.24
CA THR A 349 -25.11 18.30 35.22
C THR A 349 -23.66 18.13 34.83
N TRP A 350 -23.30 18.64 33.65
CA TRP A 350 -21.92 18.84 33.24
C TRP A 350 -21.44 20.22 33.69
N SER A 351 -20.27 20.29 34.30
CA SER A 351 -19.63 21.54 34.71
C SER A 351 -18.28 21.71 34.03
N GLY A 352 -17.89 22.96 33.77
CA GLY A 352 -16.61 23.26 33.11
C GLY A 352 -16.68 23.20 31.58
N VAL A 353 -17.88 23.21 30.99
CA VAL A 353 -18.07 23.09 29.54
C VAL A 353 -17.76 24.42 28.88
N LYS A 354 -16.53 24.61 28.40
CA LYS A 354 -16.16 25.81 27.65
C LYS A 354 -16.56 25.66 26.18
N ALA A 355 -17.64 26.31 25.75
CA ALA A 355 -18.15 26.22 24.38
C ALA A 355 -19.05 27.42 24.04
N THR A 356 -19.04 27.86 22.79
CA THR A 356 -20.03 28.81 22.23
C THR A 356 -21.24 28.10 21.63
N ASP A 357 -21.04 26.84 21.22
CA ASP A 357 -22.05 26.01 20.56
C ASP A 357 -22.03 24.60 21.16
N LEU A 358 -23.22 24.06 21.43
CA LEU A 358 -23.43 22.71 21.94
C LEU A 358 -24.43 21.97 21.06
N THR A 359 -24.16 20.69 20.82
CA THR A 359 -25.14 19.75 20.25
C THR A 359 -25.39 18.66 21.27
N LEU A 360 -26.60 18.62 21.83
CA LEU A 360 -27.04 17.55 22.74
C LEU A 360 -27.68 16.43 21.94
N PHE A 361 -27.22 15.19 22.13
CA PHE A 361 -27.77 14.00 21.50
C PHE A 361 -28.64 13.22 22.49
N TYR A 362 -29.83 12.83 22.05
CA TYR A 362 -30.80 12.11 22.87
C TYR A 362 -31.54 11.06 22.04
N TYR A 363 -32.03 10.03 22.71
CA TYR A 363 -33.01 9.11 22.16
C TYR A 363 -34.39 9.73 22.24
N ASP A 364 -35.08 9.79 21.11
CA ASP A 364 -36.41 10.35 21.01
C ASP A 364 -37.48 9.40 21.57
N GLY A 365 -37.61 9.43 22.90
CA GLY A 365 -38.57 8.64 23.68
C GLY A 365 -39.89 9.35 23.93
N THR A 366 -40.62 8.93 24.97
CA THR A 366 -41.93 9.49 25.34
C THR A 366 -41.88 10.60 26.39
N GLY A 367 -40.71 10.83 26.99
CA GLY A 367 -40.53 11.76 28.11
C GLY A 367 -40.15 13.18 27.68
N SER A 368 -40.23 14.11 28.63
CA SER A 368 -39.84 15.50 28.44
C SER A 368 -38.68 15.87 29.38
N PHE A 369 -37.82 16.78 28.93
CA PHE A 369 -36.73 17.33 29.72
C PHE A 369 -36.40 18.77 29.33
N SER A 370 -35.89 19.53 30.29
CA SER A 370 -35.36 20.87 30.07
C SER A 370 -33.84 20.85 29.98
N ILE A 371 -33.31 21.68 29.10
CA ILE A 371 -31.88 22.00 29.01
C ILE A 371 -31.70 23.36 29.68
N ILE A 372 -30.86 23.38 30.71
CA ILE A 372 -30.59 24.54 31.55
C ILE A 372 -29.10 24.85 31.44
N ILE A 373 -28.75 26.05 31.01
CA ILE A 373 -27.36 26.52 30.93
C ILE A 373 -27.21 27.70 31.87
N ASP A 374 -26.25 27.62 32.79
CA ASP A 374 -26.00 28.65 33.82
C ASP A 374 -27.28 29.12 34.52
N ASP A 375 -28.05 28.14 35.00
CA ASP A 375 -29.34 28.31 35.68
C ASP A 375 -30.48 28.94 34.83
N ILE A 376 -30.28 29.09 33.52
CA ILE A 376 -31.29 29.57 32.58
C ILE A 376 -31.79 28.40 31.72
N THR A 377 -33.10 28.15 31.71
CA THR A 377 -33.71 27.19 30.79
C THR A 377 -33.62 27.71 29.35
N VAL A 378 -32.76 27.09 28.54
CA VAL A 378 -32.56 27.47 27.13
C VAL A 378 -33.48 26.70 26.18
N ALA A 379 -33.94 25.51 26.59
CA ALA A 379 -34.89 24.72 25.82
C ALA A 379 -35.67 23.74 26.71
N THR A 380 -36.86 23.35 26.24
CA THR A 380 -37.61 22.21 26.76
C THR A 380 -37.94 21.28 25.60
N ILE A 381 -37.52 20.03 25.71
CA ILE A 381 -37.73 18.98 24.73
C ILE A 381 -38.88 18.09 25.21
N THR A 382 -39.81 17.81 24.31
CA THR A 382 -40.84 16.79 24.50
C THR A 382 -40.60 15.71 23.46
N GLY A 383 -40.36 14.49 23.92
CA GLY A 383 -40.08 13.37 23.04
C GLY A 383 -41.24 13.02 22.12
N GLY A 384 -40.93 12.74 20.86
CA GLY A 384 -41.85 12.34 19.80
C GLY A 384 -42.04 10.82 19.70
N ASN A 385 -41.34 10.04 20.52
CA ASN A 385 -41.38 8.57 20.55
C ASN A 385 -41.05 7.91 19.20
N THR A 386 -40.14 8.50 18.41
CA THR A 386 -39.69 7.89 17.15
C THR A 386 -38.68 6.77 17.35
N GLY A 387 -38.06 6.69 18.54
CA GLY A 387 -37.07 5.68 18.87
C GLY A 387 -35.72 5.86 18.16
N LYS A 388 -35.43 7.07 17.66
CA LYS A 388 -34.21 7.41 16.92
C LYS A 388 -33.31 8.34 17.73
N ALA A 389 -32.04 8.44 17.32
CA ALA A 389 -31.14 9.48 17.82
C ALA A 389 -31.54 10.83 17.21
N LEU A 390 -31.81 11.82 18.05
CA LEU A 390 -32.02 13.20 17.65
C LEU A 390 -30.99 14.12 18.32
N ALA A 391 -30.84 15.31 17.75
CA ALA A 391 -29.92 16.32 18.22
C ALA A 391 -30.66 17.64 18.47
N HIS A 392 -30.30 18.33 19.56
CA HIS A 392 -30.70 19.71 19.81
C HIS A 392 -29.47 20.61 19.80
N LYS A 393 -29.47 21.62 18.91
CA LYS A 393 -28.37 22.57 18.76
C LYS A 393 -28.63 23.82 19.58
N ILE A 394 -27.60 24.27 20.28
CA ILE A 394 -27.57 25.48 21.11
C ILE A 394 -26.39 26.29 20.59
N SER A 395 -26.60 27.57 20.32
CA SER A 395 -25.59 28.47 19.77
C SER A 395 -25.62 29.83 20.45
N GLY A 396 -24.54 30.60 20.30
CA GLY A 396 -24.45 31.96 20.82
C GLY A 396 -24.14 32.04 22.32
N LEU A 397 -23.60 30.98 22.91
CA LEU A 397 -23.04 31.03 24.26
C LEU A 397 -21.74 31.85 24.27
N ALA A 398 -21.41 32.46 25.40
CA ALA A 398 -20.13 33.14 25.57
C ALA A 398 -18.97 32.14 25.57
N SER A 399 -17.76 32.52 25.14
CA SER A 399 -16.57 31.65 25.24
C SER A 399 -16.04 31.59 26.68
N VAL A 400 -16.82 31.01 27.58
CA VAL A 400 -16.49 30.80 29.00
C VAL A 400 -16.91 29.40 29.42
N ALA A 401 -16.47 28.96 30.60
CA ALA A 401 -16.91 27.68 31.15
C ALA A 401 -18.37 27.78 31.62
N HIS A 402 -19.21 26.87 31.12
CA HIS A 402 -20.63 26.79 31.46
C HIS A 402 -20.95 25.58 32.35
N THR A 403 -22.10 25.68 33.03
CA THR A 403 -22.79 24.52 33.60
C THR A 403 -23.97 24.17 32.72
N VAL A 404 -24.01 22.93 32.24
CA VAL A 404 -25.10 22.40 31.39
C VAL A 404 -25.84 21.34 32.18
N LYS A 405 -27.11 21.62 32.51
CA LYS A 405 -27.98 20.73 33.25
C LYS A 405 -29.14 20.23 32.39
N ILE A 406 -29.36 18.92 32.44
CA ILE A 406 -30.58 18.27 31.94
C ILE A 406 -31.46 17.97 33.14
N GLN A 407 -32.74 18.35 33.07
CA GLN A 407 -33.73 18.11 34.12
C GLN A 407 -34.94 17.42 33.49
N THR A 408 -35.24 16.18 33.87
CA THR A 408 -36.44 15.49 33.37
C THR A 408 -37.69 16.01 34.08
N ALA A 409 -38.82 16.01 33.37
CA ALA A 409 -40.10 16.47 33.90
C ALA A 409 -40.82 15.41 34.76
N GLY A 410 -40.26 14.19 34.86
CA GLY A 410 -40.90 13.08 35.58
C GLY A 410 -41.96 12.33 34.79
N ASN A 411 -41.89 12.38 33.46
CA ASN A 411 -42.79 11.67 32.56
C ASN A 411 -42.00 10.84 31.52
N GLY A 412 -42.62 9.76 31.04
CA GLY A 412 -42.13 8.97 29.91
C GLY A 412 -40.68 8.50 30.01
N VAL A 413 -40.05 8.28 28.87
CA VAL A 413 -38.64 7.88 28.77
C VAL A 413 -37.80 9.03 28.25
N VAL A 414 -36.76 9.38 28.99
CA VAL A 414 -35.70 10.32 28.56
C VAL A 414 -34.38 9.56 28.54
N SER A 415 -33.61 9.64 27.46
CA SER A 415 -32.26 9.05 27.41
C SER A 415 -31.30 9.98 26.68
N ILE A 416 -30.18 10.26 27.33
CA ILE A 416 -29.15 11.19 26.88
C ILE A 416 -27.93 10.40 26.42
N LEU A 417 -27.49 10.66 25.19
CA LEU A 417 -26.42 9.93 24.51
C LEU A 417 -25.06 10.62 24.65
N GLY A 418 -25.07 11.92 24.98
CA GLY A 418 -23.87 12.75 25.15
C GLY A 418 -24.04 14.13 24.50
N MET A 419 -22.95 14.89 24.44
CA MET A 419 -22.91 16.19 23.76
C MET A 419 -21.66 16.34 22.91
N TYR A 420 -21.71 17.25 21.94
CA TYR A 420 -20.53 17.75 21.25
C TYR A 420 -20.46 19.26 21.44
N GLY A 421 -19.32 19.75 21.94
CA GLY A 421 -19.12 21.18 22.17
C GLY A 421 -18.05 21.78 21.26
N LYS A 422 -18.29 23.01 20.82
CA LYS A 422 -17.37 23.82 20.01
C LYS A 422 -17.21 25.20 20.62
N ASP A 423 -16.00 25.75 20.52
CA ASP A 423 -15.71 27.15 20.82
C ASP A 423 -15.37 27.86 19.50
N ALA A 424 -16.40 28.40 18.83
CA ALA A 424 -16.27 29.08 17.54
C ALA A 424 -15.46 30.38 17.63
N SER A 425 -15.20 30.90 18.84
CA SER A 425 -14.26 32.01 19.03
C SER A 425 -12.81 31.58 18.81
N ASN A 426 -12.53 30.27 18.88
CA ASN A 426 -11.24 29.68 18.60
C ASN A 426 -11.30 28.80 17.34
N GLN A 427 -10.93 29.37 16.21
CA GLN A 427 -11.08 28.72 14.90
C GLN A 427 -9.90 27.81 14.53
N SER A 428 -8.76 27.92 15.22
CA SER A 428 -7.55 27.13 14.95
C SER A 428 -7.07 26.34 16.17
N GLY A 429 -6.38 25.23 15.92
CA GLY A 429 -5.87 24.34 16.95
C GLY A 429 -6.44 22.93 16.84
N VAL A 430 -6.32 22.18 17.93
CA VAL A 430 -6.61 20.74 17.96
C VAL A 430 -7.76 20.43 18.90
N THR A 431 -8.72 19.65 18.40
CA THR A 431 -9.80 19.05 19.18
C THR A 431 -9.54 17.57 19.33
N VAL A 432 -9.62 17.03 20.54
CA VAL A 432 -9.42 15.60 20.82
C VAL A 432 -10.65 15.05 21.53
N SER A 433 -11.43 14.27 20.79
CA SER A 433 -12.62 13.58 21.28
C SER A 433 -12.29 12.19 21.79
N ARG A 434 -12.78 11.86 22.99
CA ARG A 434 -12.55 10.59 23.67
C ARG A 434 -13.83 9.76 23.68
N MET A 435 -13.85 8.66 22.93
CA MET A 435 -15.06 7.87 22.62
C MET A 435 -14.86 6.36 22.82
N GLY A 436 -13.97 5.93 23.73
CA GLY A 436 -13.83 4.52 24.08
C GLY A 436 -14.85 4.03 25.09
N ASN A 437 -14.94 2.72 25.27
CA ASN A 437 -15.76 2.07 26.28
C ASN A 437 -14.90 1.03 27.05
N GLY A 438 -14.89 1.10 28.38
CA GLY A 438 -14.06 0.23 29.21
C GLY A 438 -14.41 -1.25 29.02
N GLY A 439 -13.42 -2.15 28.95
CA GLY A 439 -13.70 -3.59 28.86
C GLY A 439 -14.27 -4.08 27.52
N ALA A 440 -14.68 -3.20 26.61
CA ALA A 440 -15.23 -3.57 25.31
C ALA A 440 -14.27 -4.42 24.45
N MET A 441 -14.83 -5.43 23.79
CA MET A 441 -14.27 -6.16 22.65
C MET A 441 -14.79 -5.54 21.35
N ALA A 442 -14.16 -5.86 20.22
CA ALA A 442 -14.63 -5.38 18.92
C ALA A 442 -16.07 -5.81 18.62
N SER A 443 -16.48 -7.02 19.03
CA SER A 443 -17.84 -7.50 18.80
C SER A 443 -18.91 -6.77 19.58
N ASP A 444 -18.57 -6.14 20.70
CA ASP A 444 -19.58 -5.50 21.54
C ASP A 444 -20.17 -4.28 20.82
N TYR A 445 -19.39 -3.62 19.96
CA TYR A 445 -19.85 -2.54 19.08
C TYR A 445 -21.01 -2.95 18.18
N LEU A 446 -21.22 -4.26 17.93
CA LEU A 446 -22.38 -4.75 17.17
C LEU A 446 -23.71 -4.41 17.86
N ASN A 447 -23.70 -4.23 19.19
CA ASN A 447 -24.89 -3.90 19.99
C ASN A 447 -25.36 -2.46 19.78
N TRP A 448 -24.44 -1.51 19.58
CA TRP A 448 -24.78 -0.08 19.45
C TRP A 448 -24.36 0.55 18.12
N LYS A 449 -23.89 -0.22 17.14
CA LYS A 449 -23.43 0.25 15.83
C LYS A 449 -24.36 1.24 15.15
N ASP A 450 -25.68 1.05 15.27
CA ASP A 450 -26.68 1.88 14.58
C ASP A 450 -26.85 3.27 15.21
N TRP A 451 -26.23 3.50 16.38
CA TRP A 451 -26.20 4.79 17.06
C TRP A 451 -24.94 5.60 16.75
N ILE A 452 -23.91 4.98 16.16
CA ILE A 452 -22.64 5.63 15.83
C ILE A 452 -22.84 6.68 14.75
N ALA A 453 -23.35 6.29 13.57
CA ALA A 453 -23.40 7.17 12.41
C ALA A 453 -24.26 8.45 12.63
N PRO A 454 -25.46 8.36 13.24
CA PRO A 454 -26.27 9.54 13.52
C PRO A 454 -25.56 10.59 14.38
N VAL A 455 -24.76 10.16 15.37
CA VAL A 455 -24.02 11.07 16.25
C VAL A 455 -22.71 11.53 15.61
N ALA A 456 -21.92 10.60 15.06
CA ALA A 456 -20.61 10.87 14.46
C ALA A 456 -20.67 11.89 13.32
N SER A 457 -21.79 11.96 12.59
CA SER A 457 -22.02 12.93 11.52
C SER A 457 -21.90 14.40 11.95
N ALA A 458 -22.08 14.69 13.25
CA ALA A 458 -22.01 16.02 13.82
C ALA A 458 -20.63 16.34 14.46
N LEU A 459 -19.73 15.37 14.57
CA LEU A 459 -18.47 15.51 15.32
C LEU A 459 -17.30 16.06 14.47
N GLU A 460 -17.49 16.23 13.15
CA GLU A 460 -16.48 16.80 12.23
C GLU A 460 -15.11 16.11 12.30
N ILE A 461 -15.09 14.80 12.57
CA ILE A 461 -13.84 14.04 12.77
C ILE A 461 -13.02 14.07 11.47
N ASP A 462 -11.77 14.53 11.59
CA ASP A 462 -10.80 14.53 10.49
C ASP A 462 -9.94 13.25 10.53
N LEU A 463 -9.58 12.76 11.73
CA LEU A 463 -8.88 11.48 11.94
C LEU A 463 -9.46 10.71 13.14
N LEU A 464 -9.89 9.47 12.89
CA LEU A 464 -10.36 8.52 13.89
C LEU A 464 -9.29 7.46 14.17
N PHE A 465 -8.90 7.33 15.44
CA PHE A 465 -8.13 6.21 15.95
C PHE A 465 -9.06 5.15 16.54
N ILE A 466 -8.91 3.90 16.10
CA ILE A 466 -9.65 2.74 16.64
C ILE A 466 -8.65 1.84 17.37
N VAL A 467 -8.79 1.71 18.69
CA VAL A 467 -7.87 0.97 19.57
C VAL A 467 -8.62 -0.16 20.28
N LEU A 468 -8.50 -1.37 19.74
CA LEU A 468 -9.18 -2.57 20.25
C LEU A 468 -8.23 -3.76 20.18
N GLY A 469 -8.61 -4.88 20.82
CA GLY A 469 -7.86 -6.13 20.79
C GLY A 469 -7.34 -6.58 22.15
N THR A 470 -7.22 -5.68 23.15
CA THR A 470 -6.74 -6.05 24.49
C THR A 470 -7.74 -7.00 25.16
N ASN A 471 -9.03 -6.64 25.15
CA ASN A 471 -10.08 -7.47 25.73
C ASN A 471 -10.41 -8.67 24.84
N ASP A 472 -10.33 -8.52 23.53
CA ASP A 472 -10.52 -9.62 22.58
C ASP A 472 -9.49 -10.74 22.85
N PHE A 473 -8.21 -10.38 23.02
CA PHE A 473 -7.16 -11.32 23.42
C PHE A 473 -7.40 -11.88 24.82
N ARG A 474 -7.60 -11.03 25.84
CA ARG A 474 -7.80 -11.44 27.24
C ARG A 474 -8.97 -12.41 27.40
N LYS A 475 -10.04 -12.24 26.63
CA LYS A 475 -11.26 -13.07 26.66
C LYS A 475 -11.30 -14.13 25.58
N SER A 476 -10.22 -14.29 24.81
CA SER A 476 -10.08 -15.33 23.80
C SER A 476 -11.16 -15.28 22.70
N ALA A 477 -11.53 -14.07 22.26
CA ALA A 477 -12.47 -13.88 21.16
C ALA A 477 -11.86 -14.37 19.85
N GLY A 478 -12.66 -15.03 19.00
CA GLY A 478 -12.18 -15.49 17.70
C GLY A 478 -11.75 -14.32 16.79
N THR A 479 -10.73 -14.53 15.94
CA THR A 479 -10.25 -13.48 15.02
C THR A 479 -11.30 -13.04 14.00
N GLU A 480 -12.25 -13.92 13.64
CA GLU A 480 -13.40 -13.55 12.80
C GLU A 480 -14.36 -12.60 13.52
N GLN A 481 -14.71 -12.90 14.78
CA GLN A 481 -15.54 -12.04 15.62
C GLN A 481 -14.88 -10.67 15.81
N TYR A 482 -13.57 -10.65 16.09
CA TYR A 482 -12.77 -9.43 16.18
C TYR A 482 -12.80 -8.62 14.87
N ARG A 483 -12.59 -9.28 13.73
CA ARG A 483 -12.61 -8.67 12.40
C ARG A 483 -13.95 -8.01 12.11
N ASN A 484 -15.05 -8.72 12.36
CA ASN A 484 -16.41 -8.23 12.08
C ASN A 484 -16.77 -7.00 12.92
N GLY A 485 -16.34 -6.98 14.19
CA GLY A 485 -16.49 -5.83 15.07
C GLY A 485 -15.78 -4.59 14.54
N ILE A 486 -14.48 -4.69 14.23
CA ILE A 486 -13.70 -3.56 13.71
C ILE A 486 -14.23 -3.07 12.36
N GLN A 487 -14.55 -3.99 11.44
CA GLN A 487 -15.14 -3.62 10.15
C GLN A 487 -16.44 -2.82 10.34
N THR A 488 -17.29 -3.23 11.29
CA THR A 488 -18.52 -2.49 11.61
C THR A 488 -18.23 -1.06 12.07
N ILE A 489 -17.21 -0.86 12.92
CA ILE A 489 -16.83 0.48 13.39
C ILE A 489 -16.35 1.34 12.21
N ILE A 490 -15.52 0.78 11.33
CA ILE A 490 -15.05 1.44 10.10
C ILE A 490 -16.25 1.86 9.25
N ASP A 491 -17.16 0.93 8.97
CA ASP A 491 -18.30 1.15 8.08
C ASP A 491 -19.22 2.25 8.64
N LYS A 492 -19.51 2.24 9.94
CA LYS A 492 -20.39 3.25 10.56
C LYS A 492 -19.78 4.66 10.60
N HIS A 493 -18.46 4.77 10.74
CA HIS A 493 -17.82 6.08 10.66
C HIS A 493 -17.69 6.57 9.21
N LYS A 494 -17.48 5.68 8.23
CA LYS A 494 -17.55 6.00 6.80
C LYS A 494 -18.99 6.34 6.36
N GLU A 495 -20.01 5.73 6.97
CA GLU A 495 -21.42 6.10 6.76
C GLU A 495 -21.67 7.55 7.21
N ALA A 496 -21.13 7.95 8.37
CA ALA A 496 -21.23 9.33 8.86
C ALA A 496 -20.38 10.33 8.07
N SER A 497 -19.23 9.89 7.56
CA SER A 497 -18.24 10.73 6.90
C SER A 497 -17.41 9.89 5.91
N PRO A 498 -17.81 9.79 4.63
CA PRO A 498 -17.22 8.85 3.67
C PRO A 498 -15.70 8.92 3.54
N ASP A 499 -15.14 10.13 3.52
CA ASP A 499 -13.70 10.37 3.33
C ASP A 499 -12.93 10.56 4.65
N ILE A 500 -13.45 10.05 5.77
CA ILE A 500 -12.78 10.15 7.08
C ILE A 500 -11.43 9.42 7.06
N CYS A 501 -10.38 10.06 7.57
CA CYS A 501 -9.11 9.38 7.79
C CYS A 501 -9.25 8.44 9.01
N ILE A 502 -8.86 7.18 8.86
CA ILE A 502 -8.93 6.19 9.94
C ILE A 502 -7.54 5.59 10.16
N CYS A 503 -7.18 5.40 11.43
CA CYS A 503 -6.02 4.65 11.85
C CYS A 503 -6.42 3.57 12.85
N LEU A 504 -6.18 2.31 12.50
CA LEU A 504 -6.33 1.17 13.40
C LEU A 504 -5.08 1.03 14.28
N ILE A 505 -5.24 0.74 15.57
CA ILE A 505 -4.12 0.48 16.48
C ILE A 505 -4.32 -0.85 17.19
N SER A 506 -3.43 -1.81 16.92
CA SER A 506 -3.45 -3.12 17.59
C SER A 506 -2.90 -3.00 19.02
N PRO A 507 -3.25 -3.92 19.93
CA PRO A 507 -2.79 -3.86 21.31
C PRO A 507 -1.32 -4.26 21.45
N GLY A 508 -0.64 -3.66 22.43
CA GLY A 508 0.66 -4.15 22.91
C GLY A 508 0.51 -5.31 23.91
N GLN A 509 1.59 -6.07 24.16
CA GLN A 509 1.56 -7.19 25.11
C GLN A 509 1.55 -6.70 26.56
N CYS A 510 0.34 -6.52 27.12
CA CYS A 510 0.12 -6.33 28.55
C CYS A 510 0.26 -7.66 29.32
N SER A 511 -0.09 -7.69 30.61
CA SER A 511 -0.03 -8.89 31.44
C SER A 511 -1.16 -9.90 31.16
N ALA A 512 -2.05 -9.61 30.21
CA ALA A 512 -3.10 -10.52 29.80
C ALA A 512 -2.54 -11.72 29.01
N SER A 513 -3.32 -12.80 29.01
CA SER A 513 -3.09 -14.00 28.20
C SER A 513 -4.40 -14.44 27.59
N GLY A 514 -4.35 -15.08 26.42
CA GLY A 514 -5.51 -15.71 25.80
C GLY A 514 -5.16 -16.41 24.50
N THR A 515 -6.20 -16.89 23.82
CA THR A 515 -6.11 -17.58 22.53
C THR A 515 -7.20 -17.06 21.60
N PRO A 516 -6.96 -16.72 20.32
CA PRO A 516 -5.71 -16.87 19.56
C PRO A 516 -4.53 -16.03 20.08
N ALA A 517 -3.33 -16.21 19.52
CA ALA A 517 -2.16 -15.45 19.97
C ALA A 517 -2.32 -13.94 19.67
N LEU A 518 -1.71 -13.07 20.47
CA LEU A 518 -1.80 -11.61 20.27
C LEU A 518 -1.38 -11.17 18.85
N SER A 519 -0.38 -11.85 18.29
CA SER A 519 0.08 -11.63 16.91
C SER A 519 -1.00 -11.90 15.85
N GLU A 520 -1.97 -12.76 16.14
CA GLU A 520 -3.07 -13.07 15.21
C GLU A 520 -4.11 -11.94 15.19
N TYR A 521 -4.35 -11.26 16.31
CA TYR A 521 -5.15 -10.04 16.35
C TYR A 521 -4.46 -8.89 15.62
N ASP A 522 -3.14 -8.72 15.81
CA ASP A 522 -2.33 -7.75 15.06
C ASP A 522 -2.42 -8.00 13.55
N LYS A 523 -2.19 -9.25 13.12
CA LYS A 523 -2.33 -9.68 11.72
C LYS A 523 -3.72 -9.39 11.17
N THR A 524 -4.77 -9.74 11.92
CA THR A 524 -6.17 -9.52 11.51
C THR A 524 -6.46 -8.03 11.29
N MET A 525 -5.97 -7.17 12.16
CA MET A 525 -6.15 -5.72 12.05
C MET A 525 -5.35 -5.13 10.88
N ARG A 526 -4.14 -5.63 10.60
CA ARG A 526 -3.37 -5.27 9.40
C ARG A 526 -4.10 -5.61 8.10
N GLU A 527 -4.63 -6.83 8.01
CA GLU A 527 -5.40 -7.27 6.85
C GLU A 527 -6.64 -6.38 6.63
N LEU A 528 -7.31 -5.97 7.71
CA LEU A 528 -8.41 -5.01 7.65
C LEU A 528 -7.96 -3.64 7.15
N ALA A 529 -6.81 -3.14 7.64
CA ALA A 529 -6.27 -1.85 7.23
C ALA A 529 -5.99 -1.81 5.71
N LEU A 530 -5.32 -2.87 5.21
CA LEU A 530 -5.00 -3.03 3.79
C LEU A 530 -6.29 -3.17 2.95
N LYS A 531 -7.24 -4.02 3.37
CA LYS A 531 -8.52 -4.22 2.68
C LYS A 531 -9.32 -2.93 2.56
N ASN A 532 -9.32 -2.09 3.59
CA ASN A 532 -10.12 -0.86 3.64
C ASN A 532 -9.39 0.39 3.14
N ASN A 533 -8.13 0.25 2.72
CA ASN A 533 -7.22 1.35 2.39
C ASN A 533 -7.14 2.41 3.51
N ILE A 534 -6.96 1.97 4.76
CA ILE A 534 -6.85 2.84 5.95
C ILE A 534 -5.53 2.62 6.66
N ASN A 535 -5.16 3.57 7.52
CA ASN A 535 -3.87 3.54 8.20
C ASN A 535 -3.86 2.53 9.34
N PHE A 536 -2.68 2.09 9.74
CA PHE A 536 -2.53 1.18 10.87
C PHE A 536 -1.23 1.40 11.63
N ILE A 537 -1.29 1.35 12.96
CA ILE A 537 -0.14 1.34 13.87
C ILE A 537 -0.15 0.01 14.64
N SER A 538 0.97 -0.70 14.63
CA SER A 538 1.09 -1.94 15.38
C SER A 538 1.56 -1.70 16.81
N GLY A 539 0.63 -1.65 17.76
CA GLY A 539 1.01 -1.71 19.17
C GLY A 539 1.74 -3.01 19.50
N TYR A 540 1.42 -4.10 18.80
CA TYR A 540 2.16 -5.35 18.95
C TYR A 540 3.66 -5.18 18.63
N GLU A 541 4.03 -4.51 17.54
CA GLU A 541 5.44 -4.25 17.16
C GLU A 541 6.12 -3.15 17.98
N LEU A 542 5.37 -2.19 18.51
CA LEU A 542 5.91 -1.11 19.33
C LEU A 542 6.31 -1.55 20.75
N PHE A 543 5.75 -2.65 21.25
CA PHE A 543 6.01 -3.15 22.60
C PHE A 543 6.70 -4.53 22.59
N PRO A 544 7.41 -4.91 23.68
CA PRO A 544 8.00 -6.23 23.81
C PRO A 544 6.95 -7.35 23.68
N LYS A 545 7.33 -8.50 23.12
CA LYS A 545 6.41 -9.63 22.89
C LYS A 545 6.08 -10.43 24.15
N LYS A 546 6.63 -10.01 25.28
CA LYS A 546 6.37 -10.51 26.61
C LYS A 546 6.09 -9.32 27.50
N TYR A 547 5.19 -9.48 28.46
CA TYR A 547 4.91 -8.42 29.42
C TYR A 547 6.20 -7.97 30.11
N ASP A 548 6.50 -6.68 30.00
CA ASP A 548 7.61 -6.02 30.66
C ASP A 548 7.15 -4.62 31.12
N ASN A 549 7.31 -4.35 32.41
CA ASN A 549 7.04 -3.05 33.00
C ASN A 549 8.25 -2.44 33.72
N SER A 550 9.46 -2.93 33.46
CA SER A 550 10.69 -2.42 34.08
C SER A 550 10.92 -0.92 33.79
N ALA A 551 10.54 -0.44 32.60
CA ALA A 551 10.61 0.96 32.21
C ALA A 551 9.37 1.80 32.61
N GLY A 552 8.35 1.17 33.21
CA GLY A 552 7.10 1.82 33.61
C GLY A 552 6.16 2.14 32.44
N ALA A 553 6.14 1.31 31.39
CA ALA A 553 5.24 1.45 30.24
C ALA A 553 3.76 1.26 30.63
N TRP A 554 3.49 0.50 31.69
CA TRP A 554 2.16 0.12 32.15
C TRP A 554 1.84 0.76 33.49
N GLN A 555 0.64 1.33 33.60
CA GLN A 555 0.09 1.89 34.84
C GLN A 555 -0.39 0.78 35.78
N ASP A 556 -0.96 -0.26 35.20
CA ASP A 556 -1.44 -1.47 35.86
C ASP A 556 -1.18 -2.68 34.95
N THR A 557 -1.80 -3.83 35.22
CA THR A 557 -1.58 -5.05 34.44
C THR A 557 -2.12 -5.01 33.00
N LEU A 558 -2.95 -4.03 32.65
CA LEU A 558 -3.67 -3.94 31.37
C LEU A 558 -3.48 -2.61 30.63
N HIS A 559 -3.31 -1.50 31.35
CA HIS A 559 -3.38 -0.15 30.80
C HIS A 559 -2.01 0.51 30.74
N LEU A 560 -1.77 1.27 29.67
CA LEU A 560 -0.58 2.08 29.53
C LEU A 560 -0.51 3.18 30.58
N SER A 561 0.69 3.45 31.07
CA SER A 561 1.01 4.69 31.78
C SER A 561 1.15 5.85 30.78
N SER A 562 1.38 7.07 31.28
CA SER A 562 1.72 8.20 30.41
C SER A 562 2.98 7.95 29.58
N LYS A 563 3.95 7.17 30.09
CA LYS A 563 5.17 6.79 29.35
C LYS A 563 4.86 5.80 28.23
N GLY A 564 4.00 4.81 28.48
CA GLY A 564 3.57 3.87 27.45
C GLY A 564 2.72 4.55 26.38
N ALA A 565 1.78 5.41 26.79
CA ALA A 565 0.95 6.18 25.89
C ALA A 565 1.78 7.10 24.98
N TYR A 566 2.89 7.66 25.49
CA TYR A 566 3.82 8.45 24.69
C TYR A 566 4.37 7.69 23.47
N ILE A 567 4.65 6.39 23.58
CA ILE A 567 5.18 5.59 22.46
C ILE A 567 4.19 5.54 21.29
N ILE A 568 2.93 5.21 21.56
CA ILE A 568 1.88 5.14 20.53
C ILE A 568 1.59 6.53 19.97
N THR A 569 1.42 7.51 20.86
CA THR A 569 1.04 8.86 20.45
C THR A 569 2.16 9.60 19.72
N ARG A 570 3.43 9.23 19.97
CA ARG A 570 4.59 9.71 19.21
C ARG A 570 4.58 9.16 17.80
N MET A 571 4.33 7.86 17.63
CA MET A 571 4.16 7.26 16.31
C MET A 571 3.00 7.93 15.55
N ALA A 572 1.87 8.15 16.23
CA ALA A 572 0.74 8.87 15.64
C ALA A 572 1.12 10.30 15.22
N LYS A 573 1.85 11.05 16.06
CA LYS A 573 2.36 12.38 15.70
C LYS A 573 3.29 12.31 14.49
N GLU A 574 4.32 11.46 14.51
CA GLU A 574 5.32 11.36 13.43
C GLU A 574 4.71 11.01 12.06
N LYS A 575 3.63 10.21 12.03
CA LYS A 575 2.98 9.77 10.80
C LYS A 575 1.87 10.70 10.31
N PHE A 576 1.17 11.39 11.22
CA PHE A 576 0.01 12.22 10.86
C PHE A 576 0.20 13.72 11.10
N TYR A 577 1.34 14.13 11.65
CA TYR A 577 1.65 15.52 11.99
C TYR A 577 3.15 15.79 11.79
N GLN A 578 3.53 16.09 10.54
CA GLN A 578 4.86 16.57 10.23
C GLN A 578 4.80 18.10 10.17
N GLU A 579 5.50 18.74 11.11
CA GLU A 579 5.60 20.21 11.24
C GLU A 579 6.28 20.84 10.02
#